data_AF-A0A5E4T187-F1
#
_entry.id   AF-A0A5E4T187-F1
#
_cell.length_a   1.000
_cell.length_b   1.000
_cell.length_c   1.000
_cell.angle_alpha   90.00
_cell.angle_beta   90.00
_cell.angle_gamma   90.00
#
_symmetry.space_group_name_H-M   'P 1'
#
loop_
_entity.id
_entity.type
_entity.pdbx_description
1 polymer ?
#
loop_
_entity_poly.entity_id
_entity_poly.type
_entity_poly.pdbx_seq_one_letter_code
_entity_poly.pdbx_strand_id
1 'polypeptide(L)'
;MRAVLCPAVKRRYRLRHPMTRRTIAAAFVLTSAAWLAATGAAFAAPASGVRAASPVFVAPISSQASPPDWQARDWAMACMSCHNASAPVSAGKAALPTLEGRPVAELMTVLQAMRDARRPATLMPQLLKGYRDDELQRIAAYFAAQPAADAASASAPNSR
;
A
#
# COMPACT_ATOMS: atom_id res chain seq x y z
N MET A 1 6.28 -57.22 -23.31
CA MET A 1 6.69 -56.34 -24.43
C MET A 1 5.93 -55.02 -24.32
N ARG A 2 6.67 -53.90 -24.44
CA ARG A 2 6.26 -52.48 -24.54
C ARG A 2 5.75 -51.77 -23.28
N ALA A 3 6.71 -51.20 -22.56
CA ALA A 3 6.52 -50.04 -21.69
C ALA A 3 6.36 -48.76 -22.55
N VAL A 4 5.36 -47.95 -22.23
CA VAL A 4 5.15 -46.61 -22.80
C VAL A 4 6.00 -45.63 -21.99
N LEU A 5 7.02 -45.06 -22.63
CA LEU A 5 7.89 -44.04 -22.05
C LEU A 5 7.16 -42.68 -21.95
N CYS A 6 7.17 -42.09 -20.76
CA CYS A 6 6.97 -40.65 -20.56
C CYS A 6 8.07 -39.85 -21.27
N PRO A 7 7.76 -38.76 -22.00
CA PRO A 7 8.77 -37.80 -22.41
C PRO A 7 9.20 -36.97 -21.19
N ALA A 8 10.44 -37.21 -20.76
CA ALA A 8 11.12 -36.43 -19.74
C ALA A 8 11.29 -34.98 -20.20
N VAL A 9 10.47 -34.09 -19.63
CA VAL A 9 10.70 -32.64 -19.59
C VAL A 9 12.04 -32.43 -18.88
N LYS A 10 13.10 -32.19 -19.67
CA LYS A 10 14.40 -31.73 -19.20
C LYS A 10 14.24 -30.33 -18.58
N ARG A 11 13.77 -30.30 -17.34
CA ARG A 11 13.81 -29.12 -16.47
C ARG A 11 15.28 -28.87 -16.16
N ARG A 12 15.93 -28.06 -17.00
CA ARG A 12 17.28 -27.54 -16.76
C ARG A 12 17.23 -26.67 -15.50
N TYR A 13 17.36 -27.30 -14.34
CA TYR A 13 17.78 -26.66 -13.10
C TYR A 13 19.26 -26.25 -13.28
N ARG A 14 19.50 -25.17 -14.02
CA ARG A 14 20.74 -24.43 -13.87
C ARG A 14 20.62 -23.60 -12.60
N LEU A 15 21.06 -24.24 -11.53
CA LEU A 15 21.87 -23.72 -10.45
C LEU A 15 22.09 -22.19 -10.47
N ARG A 16 21.62 -21.58 -9.37
CA ARG A 16 22.47 -20.76 -8.49
C ARG A 16 22.98 -19.47 -9.14
N HIS A 17 22.15 -18.43 -9.13
CA HIS A 17 22.67 -17.07 -9.13
C HIS A 17 23.21 -16.76 -7.72
N PRO A 18 24.53 -16.58 -7.54
CA PRO A 18 25.07 -15.99 -6.33
C PRO A 18 24.66 -14.52 -6.26
N MET A 19 24.25 -14.11 -5.07
CA MET A 19 24.11 -12.73 -4.62
C MET A 19 25.32 -11.88 -5.01
N THR A 20 25.25 -11.18 -6.14
CA THR A 20 26.11 -10.02 -6.40
C THR A 20 25.49 -8.79 -5.74
N ARG A 21 25.66 -8.74 -4.42
CA ARG A 21 25.81 -7.47 -3.69
C ARG A 21 26.99 -6.71 -4.31
N ARG A 22 26.71 -5.86 -5.29
CA ARG A 22 27.68 -4.88 -5.79
C ARG A 22 26.96 -3.55 -6.03
N THR A 23 27.01 -2.72 -4.98
CA THR A 23 27.33 -1.29 -5.09
C THR A 23 26.62 -0.52 -6.19
N ILE A 24 25.36 -0.14 -5.96
CA ILE A 24 24.80 1.11 -6.49
C ILE A 24 24.52 2.01 -5.28
N ALA A 25 25.61 2.32 -4.57
CA ALA A 25 25.67 3.45 -3.66
C ALA A 25 26.48 4.53 -4.38
N ALA A 26 26.05 5.78 -4.23
CA ALA A 26 26.76 7.00 -4.59
C ALA A 26 26.82 7.36 -6.08
N ALA A 27 25.70 7.86 -6.64
CA ALA A 27 25.76 8.79 -7.77
C ALA A 27 24.51 9.69 -7.89
N PHE A 28 24.01 10.29 -6.81
CA PHE A 28 22.98 11.35 -6.90
C PHE A 28 22.93 12.26 -5.65
N VAL A 29 24.08 12.77 -5.18
CA VAL A 29 24.15 13.72 -4.04
C VAL A 29 24.97 14.97 -4.35
N LEU A 30 25.02 15.46 -5.60
CA LEU A 30 25.93 16.57 -5.95
C LEU A 30 25.33 17.78 -6.67
N THR A 31 24.03 18.05 -6.53
CA THR A 31 23.44 19.28 -7.10
C THR A 31 22.34 19.90 -6.23
N SER A 32 22.66 20.39 -5.02
CA SER A 32 21.74 21.30 -4.29
C SER A 32 22.40 22.28 -3.31
N ALA A 33 23.71 22.49 -3.33
CA ALA A 33 24.39 23.35 -2.34
C ALA A 33 24.55 24.82 -2.76
N ALA A 34 23.76 25.32 -3.71
CA ALA A 34 23.97 26.66 -4.28
C ALA A 34 22.68 27.43 -4.51
N TRP A 35 21.78 27.49 -3.52
CA TRP A 35 20.76 28.54 -3.45
C TRP A 35 20.59 29.00 -2.01
N LEU A 36 20.42 30.32 -1.84
CA LEU A 36 20.31 31.11 -0.60
C LEU A 36 21.63 31.67 -0.02
N ALA A 37 22.46 32.24 -0.89
CA ALA A 37 22.94 33.59 -0.61
C ALA A 37 21.77 34.57 -0.83
N ALA A 38 21.03 34.88 0.22
CA ALA A 38 20.04 35.97 0.23
C ALA A 38 20.01 36.61 1.63
N THR A 39 20.87 37.61 1.80
CA THR A 39 20.62 38.83 2.59
C THR A 39 19.83 38.67 3.88
N GLY A 40 20.51 38.26 4.96
CA GLY A 40 20.07 38.56 6.32
C GLY A 40 20.31 40.04 6.60
N ALA A 41 19.29 40.87 6.42
CA ALA A 41 19.29 42.26 6.83
C ALA A 41 19.58 42.35 8.33
N ALA A 42 20.59 43.17 8.68
CA ALA A 42 20.82 43.61 10.04
C ALA A 42 19.58 44.36 10.53
N PHE A 43 18.76 43.70 11.36
CA PHE A 43 17.77 44.42 12.15
C PHE A 43 18.52 45.15 13.26
N ALA A 44 18.77 46.44 13.02
CA ALA A 44 19.13 47.38 14.06
C ALA A 44 18.00 47.44 15.09
N ALA A 45 18.30 47.14 16.34
CA ALA A 45 17.37 47.30 17.44
C ALA A 45 17.14 48.80 17.73
N PRO A 46 15.92 49.33 17.66
CA PRO A 46 15.64 50.63 18.26
C PRO A 46 15.54 50.47 19.78
N ALA A 47 16.45 51.13 20.50
CA ALA A 47 16.33 51.33 21.93
C ALA A 47 15.18 52.33 22.19
N SER A 48 13.97 51.83 22.46
CA SER A 48 12.86 52.62 23.01
C SER A 48 11.84 51.74 23.73
N GLY A 49 12.09 51.48 25.01
CA GLY A 49 11.21 51.79 26.14
C GLY A 49 9.71 51.45 26.13
N VAL A 50 9.16 50.59 25.27
CA VAL A 50 7.75 50.20 25.33
C VAL A 50 7.64 48.72 25.75
N ARG A 51 7.01 48.46 26.90
CA ARG A 51 6.62 47.10 27.32
C ARG A 51 5.56 46.56 26.35
N ALA A 52 6.02 45.95 25.26
CA ALA A 52 5.17 45.25 24.31
C ALA A 52 4.55 44.01 24.98
N ALA A 53 3.23 43.85 24.85
CA ALA A 53 2.53 42.63 25.21
C ALA A 53 3.18 41.45 24.49
N SER A 54 3.56 40.41 25.24
CA SER A 54 4.25 39.25 24.69
C SER A 54 3.42 38.60 23.57
N PRO A 55 3.99 38.37 22.38
CA PRO A 55 3.28 37.64 21.34
C PRO A 55 3.09 36.20 21.82
N VAL A 56 1.83 35.78 21.95
CA VAL A 56 1.47 34.37 22.16
C VAL A 56 1.89 33.62 20.91
N PHE A 57 2.97 32.84 21.02
CA PHE A 57 3.44 31.99 19.93
C PHE A 57 2.56 30.74 19.87
N VAL A 58 1.61 30.70 18.94
CA VAL A 58 0.85 29.49 18.63
C VAL A 58 1.74 28.59 17.78
N ALA A 59 2.20 27.48 18.36
CA ALA A 59 2.98 26.50 17.63
C ALA A 59 2.11 25.83 16.54
N PRO A 60 2.63 25.63 15.32
CA PRO A 60 1.89 24.94 14.27
C PRO A 60 1.68 23.47 14.64
N ILE A 61 0.45 23.01 14.55
CA ILE A 61 0.09 21.60 14.65
C ILE A 61 0.62 20.90 13.40
N SER A 62 1.69 20.13 13.56
CA SER A 62 2.24 19.32 12.49
C SER A 62 1.48 17.99 12.46
N SER A 63 0.66 17.79 11.42
CA SER A 63 0.04 16.49 11.15
C SER A 63 1.14 15.51 10.73
N GLN A 64 1.57 14.68 11.68
CA GLN A 64 2.48 13.58 11.40
C GLN A 64 1.67 12.46 10.72
N ALA A 65 1.80 12.35 9.40
CA ALA A 65 1.31 11.17 8.71
C ALA A 65 2.09 9.95 9.22
N SER A 66 1.37 8.90 9.63
CA SER A 66 2.02 7.65 10.02
C SER A 66 2.78 7.07 8.81
N PRO A 67 3.95 6.45 9.02
CA PRO A 67 4.65 5.78 7.94
C PRO A 67 3.74 4.71 7.30
N PRO A 68 3.85 4.47 5.99
CA PRO A 68 2.99 3.52 5.31
C PRO A 68 3.23 2.10 5.84
N ASP A 69 2.17 1.29 5.95
CA ASP A 69 2.28 -0.06 6.47
C ASP A 69 2.65 -1.08 5.37
N TRP A 70 3.95 -1.20 5.06
CA TRP A 70 4.43 -2.07 3.97
C TRP A 70 3.97 -3.53 4.11
N GLN A 71 3.91 -4.06 5.33
CA GLN A 71 3.48 -5.43 5.57
C GLN A 71 2.00 -5.63 5.19
N ALA A 72 1.14 -4.67 5.51
CA ALA A 72 -0.26 -4.70 5.09
C ALA A 72 -0.41 -4.58 3.58
N ARG A 73 0.45 -3.79 2.92
CA ARG A 73 0.48 -3.74 1.44
C ARG A 73 0.78 -5.11 0.87
N ASP A 74 1.81 -5.78 1.36
CA ASP A 74 2.24 -7.09 0.87
C ASP A 74 1.15 -8.16 1.04
N TRP A 75 0.46 -8.16 2.19
CA TRP A 75 -0.71 -9.04 2.38
C TRP A 75 -1.87 -8.69 1.44
N ALA A 76 -2.17 -7.41 1.27
CA ALA A 76 -3.24 -6.96 0.38
C ALA A 76 -2.97 -7.33 -1.08
N MET A 77 -1.71 -7.36 -1.52
CA MET A 77 -1.35 -7.81 -2.88
C MET A 77 -1.79 -9.26 -3.14
N ALA A 78 -1.80 -10.13 -2.12
CA ALA A 78 -2.32 -11.49 -2.27
C ALA A 78 -3.84 -11.49 -2.54
N CYS A 79 -4.59 -10.61 -1.88
CA CYS A 79 -6.04 -10.46 -2.09
C CYS A 79 -6.35 -9.90 -3.50
N MET A 80 -5.53 -8.98 -3.99
CA MET A 80 -5.66 -8.38 -5.33
C MET A 80 -5.45 -9.38 -6.47
N SER A 81 -4.88 -10.58 -6.22
CA SER A 81 -4.80 -11.63 -7.23
C SER A 81 -6.16 -12.05 -7.79
N CYS A 82 -7.25 -11.82 -7.05
CA CYS A 82 -8.62 -12.11 -7.49
C CYS A 82 -9.60 -10.93 -7.31
N HIS A 83 -9.32 -10.01 -6.39
CA HIS A 83 -10.24 -8.92 -6.03
C HIS A 83 -9.85 -7.53 -6.57
N ASN A 84 -8.89 -7.46 -7.50
CA ASN A 84 -8.43 -6.19 -8.05
C ASN A 84 -9.53 -5.49 -8.88
N ALA A 85 -9.89 -4.27 -8.49
CA ALA A 85 -10.85 -3.44 -9.20
C ALA A 85 -10.49 -3.18 -10.67
N SER A 86 -9.20 -3.10 -11.00
CA SER A 86 -8.73 -2.85 -12.37
C SER A 86 -8.75 -4.10 -13.25
N ALA A 87 -8.86 -5.29 -12.67
CA ALA A 87 -8.89 -6.57 -13.38
C ALA A 87 -9.91 -7.51 -12.73
N PRO A 88 -11.22 -7.21 -12.84
CA PRO A 88 -12.25 -7.96 -12.15
C PRO A 88 -12.31 -9.41 -12.66
N VAL A 89 -12.27 -10.35 -11.72
CA VAL A 89 -12.40 -11.79 -11.98
C VAL A 89 -13.82 -12.25 -11.67
N SER A 90 -14.36 -13.20 -12.43
CA SER A 90 -15.68 -13.79 -12.21
C SER A 90 -15.62 -15.19 -11.59
N ALA A 91 -16.51 -15.46 -10.65
CA ALA A 91 -16.78 -16.78 -10.09
C ALA A 91 -18.17 -17.23 -10.55
N GLY A 92 -18.22 -18.06 -11.59
CA GLY A 92 -19.48 -18.45 -12.24
C GLY A 92 -20.08 -17.28 -13.03
N LYS A 93 -21.32 -16.90 -12.72
CA LYS A 93 -22.03 -15.78 -13.39
C LYS A 93 -21.83 -14.42 -12.71
N ALA A 94 -21.14 -14.37 -11.57
CA ALA A 94 -20.97 -13.15 -10.79
C ALA A 94 -19.50 -12.72 -10.73
N ALA A 95 -19.25 -11.41 -10.84
CA ALA A 95 -17.95 -10.83 -10.57
C ALA A 95 -17.62 -10.92 -9.06
N LEU A 96 -16.36 -11.13 -8.73
CA LEU A 96 -15.89 -11.02 -7.35
C LEU A 96 -16.00 -9.55 -6.89
N PRO A 97 -16.39 -9.32 -5.62
CA PRO A 97 -16.52 -7.96 -5.10
C PRO A 97 -15.15 -7.28 -5.02
N THR A 98 -15.11 -6.00 -5.35
CA THR A 98 -13.93 -5.13 -5.16
C THR A 98 -13.73 -4.84 -3.67
N LEU A 99 -12.49 -4.54 -3.28
CA LEU A 99 -12.13 -4.25 -1.89
C LEU A 99 -11.77 -2.77 -1.69
N GLU A 100 -11.24 -2.15 -2.74
CA GLU A 100 -10.74 -0.78 -2.77
C GLU A 100 -11.83 0.23 -2.41
N GLY A 101 -11.53 1.13 -1.47
CA GLY A 101 -12.43 2.19 -1.00
C GLY A 101 -13.55 1.73 -0.07
N ARG A 102 -13.64 0.44 0.27
CA ARG A 102 -14.66 -0.05 1.20
C ARG A 102 -14.29 0.29 2.65
N PRO A 103 -15.26 0.68 3.50
CA PRO A 103 -14.99 1.00 4.90
C PRO A 103 -14.37 -0.17 5.66
N VAL A 104 -13.43 0.12 6.55
CA VAL A 104 -12.75 -0.89 7.39
C VAL A 104 -13.74 -1.77 8.13
N ALA A 105 -14.76 -1.17 8.75
CA ALA A 105 -15.76 -1.91 9.52
C ALA A 105 -16.56 -2.91 8.66
N GLU A 106 -16.89 -2.53 7.43
CA GLU A 106 -17.62 -3.39 6.49
C GLU A 106 -16.74 -4.57 6.06
N LEU A 107 -15.48 -4.30 5.69
CA LEU A 107 -14.52 -5.33 5.32
C LEU A 107 -14.32 -6.32 6.47
N MET A 108 -14.06 -5.82 7.68
CA MET A 108 -13.85 -6.67 8.86
C MET A 108 -15.05 -7.56 9.17
N THR A 109 -16.26 -7.01 9.12
CA THR A 109 -17.50 -7.77 9.34
C THR A 109 -17.57 -8.98 8.40
N VAL A 110 -17.29 -8.76 7.12
CA VAL A 110 -17.38 -9.80 6.09
C VAL A 110 -16.23 -10.80 6.19
N LEU A 111 -14.99 -10.32 6.39
CA LEU A 111 -13.80 -11.15 6.50
C LEU A 111 -13.90 -12.10 7.70
N GLN A 112 -14.25 -11.57 8.88
CA GLN A 112 -14.41 -12.39 10.07
C GLN A 112 -15.57 -13.38 9.93
N ALA A 113 -16.70 -12.96 9.34
CA ALA A 113 -17.82 -13.87 9.11
C ALA A 113 -17.45 -15.04 8.17
N MET A 114 -16.65 -14.79 7.13
CA MET A 114 -16.18 -15.87 6.24
C MET A 114 -15.12 -16.75 6.91
N ARG A 115 -14.17 -16.16 7.66
CA ARG A 115 -13.15 -16.92 8.40
C ARG A 115 -13.77 -17.87 9.41
N ASP A 116 -14.74 -17.38 10.16
CA ASP A 116 -15.43 -18.11 11.24
C ASP A 116 -16.58 -18.98 10.73
N ALA A 117 -16.68 -19.17 9.40
CA ALA A 117 -17.73 -19.94 8.72
C ALA A 117 -19.18 -19.51 9.02
N ARG A 118 -19.39 -18.28 9.51
CA ARG A 118 -20.72 -17.67 9.69
C ARG A 118 -21.32 -17.16 8.38
N ARG A 119 -20.49 -16.88 7.39
CA ARG A 119 -20.90 -16.50 6.03
C ARG A 119 -20.35 -17.51 5.03
N PRO A 120 -21.20 -18.11 4.15
CA PRO A 120 -20.74 -19.07 3.17
C PRO A 120 -19.88 -18.41 2.10
N ALA A 121 -18.77 -19.07 1.77
CA ALA A 121 -17.88 -18.74 0.67
C ALA A 121 -17.09 -20.00 0.28
N THR A 122 -16.66 -20.08 -0.98
CA THR A 122 -15.98 -21.29 -1.51
C THR A 122 -14.52 -21.36 -1.06
N LEU A 123 -13.74 -20.34 -1.42
CA LEU A 123 -12.29 -20.34 -1.25
C LEU A 123 -11.84 -19.47 -0.06
N MET A 124 -12.48 -18.31 0.13
CA MET A 124 -12.08 -17.32 1.14
C MET A 124 -11.95 -17.85 2.57
N PRO A 125 -12.83 -18.73 3.10
CA PRO A 125 -12.67 -19.24 4.46
C PRO A 125 -11.33 -19.95 4.69
N GLN A 126 -10.75 -20.59 3.67
CA GLN A 126 -9.44 -21.24 3.81
C GLN A 126 -8.29 -20.24 3.77
N LEU A 127 -8.37 -19.19 2.95
CA LEU A 127 -7.34 -18.14 2.89
C LEU A 127 -7.32 -17.33 4.20
N LEU A 128 -8.49 -17.01 4.75
CA LEU A 128 -8.62 -16.13 5.90
C LEU A 128 -8.16 -16.78 7.22
N LYS A 129 -8.07 -18.11 7.29
CA LYS A 129 -7.50 -18.81 8.45
C LYS A 129 -6.01 -18.52 8.66
N GLY A 130 -5.31 -18.04 7.62
CA GLY A 130 -3.90 -17.65 7.72
C GLY A 130 -3.67 -16.30 8.40
N TYR A 131 -4.74 -15.56 8.75
CA TYR A 131 -4.64 -14.20 9.29
C TYR A 131 -5.30 -14.04 10.65
N ARG A 132 -4.63 -13.27 11.50
CA ARG A 132 -5.13 -12.81 12.81
C ARG A 132 -6.00 -11.57 12.64
N ASP A 133 -6.78 -11.24 13.67
CA ASP A 133 -7.69 -10.07 13.62
C ASP A 133 -6.95 -8.74 13.42
N ASP A 134 -5.80 -8.56 14.07
CA ASP A 134 -4.96 -7.36 13.89
C ASP A 134 -4.38 -7.26 12.47
N GLU A 135 -4.08 -8.40 11.85
CA GLU A 135 -3.59 -8.45 10.46
C GLU A 135 -4.71 -8.13 9.48
N LEU A 136 -5.90 -8.72 9.67
CA LEU A 136 -7.10 -8.42 8.87
C LEU A 136 -7.50 -6.95 9.01
N GLN A 137 -7.38 -6.36 10.21
CA GLN A 137 -7.66 -4.94 10.44
C GLN A 137 -6.71 -4.06 9.61
N ARG A 138 -5.42 -4.41 9.58
CA ARG A 138 -4.41 -3.68 8.79
C ARG A 138 -4.66 -3.82 7.28
N ILE A 139 -5.05 -5.00 6.82
CA ILE A 139 -5.44 -5.23 5.42
C ILE A 139 -6.69 -4.43 5.05
N ALA A 140 -7.71 -4.43 5.91
CA ALA A 140 -8.93 -3.67 5.70
C ALA A 140 -8.65 -2.15 5.68
N ALA A 141 -7.79 -1.66 6.57
CA ALA A 141 -7.33 -0.26 6.57
C ALA A 141 -6.58 0.09 5.27
N TYR A 142 -5.75 -0.82 4.75
CA TYR A 142 -5.08 -0.60 3.46
C TYR A 142 -6.09 -0.41 2.32
N PHE A 143 -7.09 -1.29 2.21
CA PHE A 143 -8.10 -1.20 1.15
C PHE A 143 -9.02 0.01 1.29
N ALA A 144 -9.39 0.38 2.52
CA ALA A 144 -10.20 1.57 2.79
C ALA A 144 -9.49 2.88 2.38
N ALA A 145 -8.16 2.90 2.43
CA ALA A 145 -7.36 4.04 1.97
C ALA A 145 -7.20 4.12 0.45
N GLN A 146 -7.62 3.10 -0.30
CA GLN A 146 -7.57 3.12 -1.77
C GLN A 146 -8.76 3.87 -2.36
N PRO A 147 -8.60 4.48 -3.55
CA PRO A 147 -9.73 5.03 -4.27
C PRO A 147 -10.76 3.94 -4.60
N ALA A 148 -12.04 4.25 -4.40
CA ALA A 148 -13.12 3.34 -4.76
C ALA A 148 -13.08 3.01 -6.26
N ALA A 149 -13.40 1.76 -6.61
CA ALA A 149 -13.37 1.25 -7.99
C ALA A 149 -14.16 2.14 -8.99
N ASP A 150 -15.31 2.67 -8.57
CA ASP A 150 -16.17 3.51 -9.41
C ASP A 150 -15.60 4.92 -9.60
N ALA A 151 -14.87 5.43 -8.60
CA ALA A 151 -14.16 6.71 -8.71
C ALA A 151 -12.92 6.60 -9.61
N ALA A 152 -12.24 5.46 -9.59
CA ALA A 152 -11.09 5.19 -10.45
C ALA A 152 -11.51 5.03 -11.93
N SER A 153 -12.61 4.31 -12.21
CA SER A 153 -13.13 4.12 -13.57
C SER A 153 -13.71 5.40 -14.19
N ALA A 154 -14.25 6.32 -13.37
CA ALA A 154 -14.71 7.64 -13.83
C ALA A 154 -13.58 8.59 -14.26
N SER A 155 -12.33 8.30 -13.92
CA SER A 155 -11.16 9.16 -14.16
C SER A 155 -10.23 8.70 -15.30
N ALA A 156 -10.46 7.52 -15.88
CA ALA A 156 -9.67 7.01 -16.99
C ALA A 156 -10.26 7.46 -18.34
N PRO A 157 -9.51 8.16 -19.22
CA PRO A 157 -9.98 8.49 -20.55
C PRO A 157 -10.16 7.20 -21.37
N ASN A 158 -11.38 7.03 -21.87
CA ASN A 158 -11.87 5.84 -22.56
C ASN A 158 -11.05 5.54 -23.83
N SER A 159 -10.07 4.64 -23.76
CA SER A 159 -9.35 4.11 -24.91
C SER A 159 -10.01 2.81 -25.39
N ARG A 160 -10.87 2.94 -26.41
CA ARG A 160 -11.32 1.83 -27.27
C ARG A 160 -10.32 1.57 -28.39
#